data_AF-A0A7J4SVW9-F1
#
_entry.id   AF-A0A7J4SVW9-F1
#
_cell.length_a   1.000
_cell.length_b   1.000
_cell.length_c   1.000
_cell.angle_alpha   90.00
_cell.angle_beta   90.00
_cell.angle_gamma   90.00
#
_symmetry.space_group_name_H-M   'P 1'
#
loop_
_entity.id
_entity.type
_entity.pdbx_description
1 polymer ?
#
loop_
_entity_poly.entity_id
_entity_poly.type
_entity_poly.pdbx_seq_one_letter_code
_entity_poly.pdbx_strand_id
1 'polypeptide(L)'
;MIGLLLLSGGIDSPVAGWLMMRKMEIAAIHFYTAEFTGTESLAKARTLARHLGIKTIYTVDASKAFAQVVEKAYHKYYFIFTKRLMLRTAELIARREGMEFLITGESIGQVASQTLKNLEVITEAVSMPVARPLLAMGKDEIIKIARKIGTLETSEGKEFCDFLGPKTPATGAKLDIVKNEEKKLEGIAETLAGNMKKELIG
;
A
#
# COMPACT_ATOMS: atom_id res chain seq x y z
N MET A 1 -6.17 20.32 -3.07
CA MET A 1 -5.57 19.31 -2.18
C MET A 1 -5.36 18.04 -2.97
N ILE A 2 -4.14 17.49 -2.99
CA ILE A 2 -3.83 16.26 -3.71
C ILE A 2 -3.23 15.21 -2.77
N GLY A 3 -3.75 13.98 -2.84
CA GLY A 3 -3.28 12.85 -2.04
C GLY A 3 -2.63 11.75 -2.88
N LEU A 4 -1.74 10.98 -2.26
CA LEU A 4 -1.13 9.79 -2.89
C LEU A 4 -1.80 8.51 -2.39
N LEU A 5 -2.55 7.84 -3.27
CA LEU A 5 -3.20 6.56 -3.00
C LEU A 5 -2.23 5.40 -3.16
N LEU A 6 -2.04 4.60 -2.11
CA LEU A 6 -1.41 3.29 -2.21
C LEU A 6 -2.40 2.31 -2.86
N LEU A 7 -2.32 2.21 -4.20
CA LEU A 7 -3.20 1.41 -5.03
C LEU A 7 -2.61 0.00 -5.17
N SER A 8 -3.34 -0.99 -4.67
CA SER A 8 -3.07 -2.43 -4.86
C SER A 8 -3.88 -2.99 -6.03
N GLY A 9 -3.64 -4.27 -6.36
CA GLY A 9 -4.47 -5.00 -7.33
C GLY A 9 -5.80 -5.51 -6.76
N GLY A 10 -6.08 -5.27 -5.47
CA GLY A 10 -7.21 -5.83 -4.75
C GLY A 10 -8.44 -4.93 -4.76
N ILE A 11 -9.44 -5.30 -3.96
CA ILE A 11 -10.77 -4.68 -3.95
C ILE A 11 -10.77 -3.34 -3.21
N ASP A 12 -10.03 -3.26 -2.11
CA ASP A 12 -10.21 -2.19 -1.11
C ASP A 12 -9.61 -0.86 -1.57
N SER A 13 -8.38 -0.85 -2.07
CA SER A 13 -7.70 0.41 -2.42
C SER A 13 -8.34 1.20 -3.57
N PRO A 14 -8.93 0.60 -4.63
CA PRO A 14 -9.73 1.33 -5.60
C PRO A 14 -10.98 1.98 -4.99
N VAL A 15 -11.64 1.29 -4.06
CA VAL A 15 -12.82 1.83 -3.37
C VAL A 15 -12.42 3.02 -2.49
N ALA A 16 -11.30 2.92 -1.77
CA ALA A 16 -10.75 4.02 -0.99
C ALA A 16 -10.42 5.24 -1.88
N GLY A 17 -9.76 5.01 -3.03
CA GLY A 17 -9.48 6.04 -4.02
C GLY A 17 -10.75 6.74 -4.51
N TRP A 18 -11.75 5.96 -4.94
CA TRP A 18 -13.03 6.48 -5.41
C TRP A 18 -13.75 7.34 -4.37
N LEU A 19 -13.76 6.92 -3.10
CA LEU A 19 -14.36 7.70 -2.02
C LEU A 19 -13.66 9.06 -1.83
N MET A 20 -12.33 9.10 -1.92
CA MET A 20 -11.55 10.32 -1.77
C MET A 20 -11.71 11.26 -2.97
N MET A 21 -11.72 10.72 -4.20
CA MET A 21 -11.88 11.48 -5.45
C MET A 21 -13.15 12.34 -5.51
N ARG A 22 -14.14 12.07 -4.65
CA ARG A 22 -15.35 12.89 -4.52
C ARG A 22 -15.10 14.29 -3.95
N LYS A 23 -13.95 14.51 -3.33
CA LYS A 23 -13.61 15.77 -2.62
C LYS A 23 -12.22 16.31 -2.94
N MET A 24 -11.35 15.53 -3.56
CA MET A 24 -9.96 15.91 -3.80
C MET A 24 -9.37 15.20 -5.01
N GLU A 25 -8.28 15.74 -5.52
CA GLU A 25 -7.49 15.06 -6.55
C GLU A 25 -6.60 13.99 -5.91
N ILE A 26 -6.33 12.93 -6.64
CA ILE A 26 -5.39 11.90 -6.20
C ILE A 26 -4.46 11.49 -7.33
N ALA A 27 -3.23 11.15 -6.95
CA ALA A 27 -2.34 10.30 -7.73
C ALA A 27 -2.30 8.91 -7.09
N ALA A 28 -1.82 7.90 -7.81
CA ALA A 28 -1.65 6.55 -7.28
C ALA A 28 -0.18 6.14 -7.20
N ILE A 29 0.17 5.30 -6.23
CA ILE A 29 1.44 4.56 -6.19
C ILE A 29 1.13 3.07 -6.08
N HIS A 30 1.76 2.26 -6.91
CA HIS A 30 1.67 0.80 -6.88
C HIS A 30 3.03 0.16 -6.63
N PHE A 31 3.09 -0.67 -5.58
CA PHE A 31 4.24 -1.52 -5.28
C PHE A 31 3.99 -2.92 -5.85
N TYR A 32 4.91 -3.43 -6.65
CA TYR A 32 4.85 -4.76 -7.23
C TYR A 32 6.16 -5.51 -7.03
N THR A 33 6.14 -6.83 -7.18
CA THR A 33 7.32 -7.69 -6.98
C THR A 33 7.56 -8.54 -8.23
N ALA A 34 8.18 -7.96 -9.25
CA ALA A 34 8.36 -8.63 -10.54
C ALA A 34 9.07 -9.99 -10.44
N GLU A 35 10.10 -10.10 -9.58
CA GLU A 35 10.90 -11.31 -9.44
C GLU A 35 10.13 -12.48 -8.79
N PHE A 36 9.07 -12.19 -8.03
CA PHE A 36 8.31 -13.22 -7.28
C PHE A 36 6.93 -13.49 -7.86
N THR A 37 6.27 -12.46 -8.39
CA THR A 37 4.85 -12.51 -8.75
C THR A 37 4.59 -12.05 -10.18
N GLY A 38 5.65 -11.75 -10.94
CA GLY A 38 5.54 -11.16 -12.27
C GLY A 38 4.94 -9.75 -12.24
N THR A 39 4.45 -9.31 -13.39
CA THR A 39 3.93 -7.94 -13.62
C THR A 39 2.41 -7.87 -13.74
N GLU A 40 1.70 -8.97 -13.43
CA GLU A 40 0.23 -9.01 -13.52
C GLU A 40 -0.43 -7.99 -12.58
N SER A 41 0.04 -7.89 -11.34
CA SER A 41 -0.48 -6.91 -10.37
C SER A 41 -0.31 -5.47 -10.86
N LEU A 42 0.80 -5.18 -11.52
CA LEU A 42 1.07 -3.88 -12.13
C LEU A 42 0.10 -3.57 -13.28
N ALA A 43 -0.20 -4.55 -14.13
CA ALA A 43 -1.18 -4.40 -15.20
C ALA A 43 -2.60 -4.15 -14.64
N LYS A 44 -2.97 -4.85 -13.55
CA LYS A 44 -4.23 -4.61 -12.82
C LYS A 44 -4.28 -3.22 -12.23
N ALA A 45 -3.25 -2.78 -11.51
CA ALA A 45 -3.20 -1.46 -10.92
C ALA A 45 -3.32 -0.33 -11.97
N ARG A 46 -2.65 -0.47 -13.12
CA ARG A 46 -2.81 0.48 -14.24
C ARG A 46 -4.24 0.50 -14.79
N THR A 47 -4.89 -0.66 -14.88
CA THR A 47 -6.27 -0.78 -15.35
C THR A 47 -7.25 -0.14 -14.36
N LEU A 48 -7.08 -0.40 -13.06
CA LEU A 48 -7.85 0.24 -12.00
C LEU A 48 -7.65 1.75 -11.97
N ALA A 49 -6.41 2.24 -12.16
CA ALA A 49 -6.12 3.67 -12.24
C ALA A 49 -6.85 4.33 -13.43
N ARG A 50 -6.80 3.72 -14.63
CA ARG A 50 -7.56 4.18 -15.81
C ARG A 50 -9.05 4.21 -15.52
N HIS A 51 -9.57 3.12 -14.98
CA HIS A 51 -11.00 2.96 -14.69
C HIS A 51 -11.53 4.02 -13.72
N LEU A 52 -10.73 4.39 -12.72
CA LEU A 52 -11.05 5.45 -11.77
C LEU A 52 -10.82 6.88 -12.31
N GLY A 53 -10.14 7.03 -13.45
CA GLY A 53 -9.75 8.34 -13.99
C GLY A 53 -8.56 8.97 -13.29
N ILE A 54 -7.69 8.18 -12.65
CA ILE A 54 -6.45 8.64 -12.02
C ILE A 54 -5.40 8.90 -13.12
N LYS A 55 -4.98 10.16 -13.25
CA LYS A 55 -4.10 10.63 -14.34
C LYS A 55 -2.63 10.25 -14.18
N THR A 56 -2.18 10.01 -12.96
CA THR A 56 -0.77 9.74 -12.66
C THR A 56 -0.65 8.55 -11.73
N ILE A 57 0.18 7.59 -12.14
CA ILE A 57 0.60 6.47 -11.30
C ILE A 57 2.12 6.47 -11.15
N TYR A 58 2.58 6.22 -9.94
CA TYR A 58 3.96 5.91 -9.62
C TYR A 58 4.08 4.40 -9.45
N THR A 59 5.06 3.78 -10.08
CA THR A 59 5.26 2.34 -10.01
C THR A 59 6.62 2.03 -9.41
N VAL A 60 6.64 1.11 -8.45
CA VAL A 60 7.84 0.77 -7.66
C VAL A 60 7.98 -0.74 -7.60
N ASP A 61 9.08 -1.25 -8.15
CA ASP A 61 9.46 -2.65 -7.97
C ASP A 61 10.10 -2.84 -6.60
N ALA A 62 9.39 -3.52 -5.71
CA ALA A 62 9.79 -3.77 -4.33
C ALA A 62 10.48 -5.13 -4.13
N SER A 63 10.76 -5.90 -5.19
CA SER A 63 11.28 -7.28 -5.10
C SER A 63 12.50 -7.38 -4.17
N LYS A 64 13.56 -6.62 -4.49
CA LYS A 64 14.80 -6.63 -3.70
C LYS A 64 14.60 -6.13 -2.28
N ALA A 65 13.72 -5.15 -2.09
CA ALA A 65 13.46 -4.58 -0.78
C ALA A 65 12.71 -5.57 0.12
N PHE A 66 11.70 -6.25 -0.42
CA PHE A 66 10.93 -7.24 0.33
C PHE A 66 11.76 -8.50 0.63
N ALA A 67 12.65 -8.91 -0.28
CA ALA A 67 13.64 -9.95 0.00
C ALA A 67 14.55 -9.58 1.19
N GLN A 68 15.03 -8.33 1.24
CA GLN A 68 15.84 -7.84 2.36
C GLN A 68 15.07 -7.82 3.68
N VAL A 69 13.75 -7.53 3.66
CA VAL A 69 12.91 -7.64 4.87
C VAL A 69 12.88 -9.09 5.38
N VAL A 70 12.77 -10.07 4.47
CA VAL A 70 12.80 -11.50 4.84
C VAL A 70 14.17 -11.90 5.41
N GLU A 71 15.25 -11.43 4.81
CA GLU A 71 16.62 -11.78 5.20
C GLU A 71 17.07 -11.13 6.52
N LYS A 72 16.76 -9.84 6.71
CA LYS A 72 17.42 -9.00 7.73
C LYS A 72 16.57 -8.79 8.98
N ALA A 73 15.24 -8.85 8.86
CA ALA A 73 14.33 -8.48 9.93
C ALA A 73 13.53 -9.67 10.45
N TYR A 74 12.94 -9.53 11.63
CA TYR A 74 12.08 -10.57 12.20
C TYR A 74 10.88 -10.88 11.31
N HIS A 75 10.94 -12.05 10.67
CA HIS A 75 9.96 -12.48 9.67
C HIS A 75 8.51 -12.48 10.16
N LYS A 76 8.25 -12.71 11.46
CA LYS A 76 6.90 -12.61 12.05
C LYS A 76 6.25 -11.22 11.90
N TYR A 77 7.04 -10.18 11.70
CA TYR A 77 6.61 -8.80 11.48
C TYR A 77 6.72 -8.35 10.02
N TYR A 78 6.91 -9.29 9.09
CA TYR A 78 7.07 -9.02 7.65
C TYR A 78 6.05 -7.99 7.13
N PHE A 79 4.75 -8.21 7.33
CA PHE A 79 3.70 -7.29 6.86
C PHE A 79 3.74 -5.91 7.51
N ILE A 80 4.28 -5.81 8.73
CA ILE A 80 4.47 -4.51 9.40
C ILE A 80 5.63 -3.78 8.76
N PHE A 81 6.77 -4.44 8.56
CA PHE A 81 7.93 -3.85 7.91
C PHE A 81 7.65 -3.43 6.46
N THR A 82 7.01 -4.28 5.65
CA THR A 82 6.70 -3.94 4.27
C THR A 82 5.72 -2.78 4.17
N LYS A 83 4.69 -2.72 5.02
CA LYS A 83 3.77 -1.57 5.08
C LYS A 83 4.46 -0.28 5.52
N ARG A 84 5.29 -0.33 6.56
CA ARG A 84 6.07 0.83 7.02
C ARG A 84 7.02 1.32 5.93
N LEU A 85 7.67 0.40 5.22
CA LEU A 85 8.54 0.71 4.08
C LEU A 85 7.77 1.35 2.92
N MET A 86 6.62 0.79 2.53
CA MET A 86 5.75 1.36 1.49
C MET A 86 5.27 2.76 1.86
N LEU A 87 4.85 2.99 3.11
CA LEU A 87 4.44 4.32 3.57
C LEU A 87 5.59 5.33 3.54
N ARG A 88 6.79 4.95 3.99
CA ARG A 88 7.97 5.84 3.92
C ARG A 88 8.33 6.21 2.49
N THR A 89 8.36 5.21 1.59
CA THR A 89 8.59 5.46 0.17
C THR A 89 7.51 6.37 -0.43
N ALA A 90 6.25 6.14 -0.08
CA ALA A 90 5.14 6.98 -0.52
C ALA A 90 5.24 8.42 0.02
N GLU A 91 5.60 8.62 1.30
CA GLU A 91 5.80 9.96 1.88
C GLU A 91 6.93 10.71 1.16
N LEU A 92 8.06 10.05 0.89
CA LEU A 92 9.18 10.66 0.16
C LEU A 92 8.75 11.13 -1.24
N ILE A 93 8.00 10.31 -1.97
CA ILE A 93 7.50 10.65 -3.31
C ILE A 93 6.44 11.76 -3.22
N ALA A 94 5.46 11.61 -2.32
CA ALA A 94 4.41 12.59 -2.11
C ALA A 94 4.96 13.99 -1.81
N ARG A 95 5.95 14.10 -0.90
CA ARG A 95 6.59 15.38 -0.57
C ARG A 95 7.34 15.99 -1.75
N ARG A 96 8.06 15.18 -2.54
CA ARG A 96 8.78 15.64 -3.74
C ARG A 96 7.83 16.20 -4.80
N GLU A 97 6.62 15.64 -4.88
CA GLU A 97 5.62 15.98 -5.89
C GLU A 97 4.56 16.97 -5.38
N GLY A 98 4.74 17.53 -4.18
CA GLY A 98 3.85 18.55 -3.60
C GLY A 98 2.50 18.02 -3.11
N MET A 99 2.40 16.72 -2.80
CA MET A 99 1.20 16.10 -2.25
C MET A 99 1.16 16.18 -0.72
N GLU A 100 -0.04 16.24 -0.16
CA GLU A 100 -0.26 16.68 1.22
C GLU A 100 -0.51 15.52 2.20
N PHE A 101 -0.99 14.38 1.71
CA PHE A 101 -1.35 13.22 2.54
C PHE A 101 -1.33 11.91 1.74
N LEU A 102 -1.26 10.79 2.45
CA LEU A 102 -1.34 9.44 1.89
C LEU A 102 -2.75 8.86 2.04
N ILE A 103 -3.15 7.96 1.16
CA ILE A 103 -4.44 7.25 1.22
C ILE A 103 -4.18 5.74 1.19
N THR A 104 -4.81 4.99 2.08
CA THR A 104 -4.80 3.52 2.05
C THR A 104 -6.21 2.96 2.06
N GLY A 105 -6.37 1.75 1.53
CA GLY A 105 -7.60 0.96 1.63
C GLY A 105 -7.68 0.11 2.90
N GLU A 106 -7.01 0.48 3.99
CA GLU A 106 -7.02 -0.34 5.21
C GLU A 106 -8.35 -0.26 5.96
N SER A 107 -8.88 -1.42 6.38
CA SER A 107 -10.08 -1.60 7.21
C SER A 107 -9.71 -2.33 8.51
N ILE A 108 -10.30 -1.97 9.65
CA ILE A 108 -9.95 -2.60 10.93
C ILE A 108 -10.48 -4.03 10.99
N GLY A 109 -9.63 -4.96 11.41
CA GLY A 109 -10.04 -6.34 11.74
C GLY A 109 -10.23 -7.26 10.53
N GLN A 110 -9.94 -6.80 9.30
CA GLN A 110 -10.05 -7.65 8.10
C GLN A 110 -8.84 -8.58 7.92
N VAL A 111 -7.62 -8.13 8.26
CA VAL A 111 -6.41 -8.97 8.28
C VAL A 111 -5.57 -8.73 9.55
N ALA A 112 -4.67 -9.66 9.87
CA ALA A 112 -3.83 -9.60 11.08
C ALA A 112 -3.02 -8.28 11.21
N SER A 113 -2.58 -7.70 10.10
CA SER A 113 -1.84 -6.43 10.08
C SER A 113 -2.72 -5.19 10.30
N GLN A 114 -4.05 -5.33 10.36
CA GLN A 114 -5.01 -4.24 10.51
C GLN A 114 -5.76 -4.28 11.85
N THR A 115 -5.11 -4.79 12.90
CA THR A 115 -5.54 -4.49 14.28
C THR A 115 -5.20 -3.02 14.59
N LEU A 116 -5.96 -2.39 15.50
CA LEU A 116 -5.67 -1.00 15.92
C LEU A 116 -4.21 -0.81 16.35
N LYS A 117 -3.68 -1.76 17.11
CA LYS A 117 -2.29 -1.77 17.57
C LYS A 117 -1.30 -1.83 16.41
N ASN A 118 -1.55 -2.67 15.40
CA ASN A 118 -0.69 -2.74 14.23
C ASN A 118 -0.80 -1.49 13.35
N LEU A 119 -2.00 -0.91 13.20
CA LEU A 119 -2.20 0.34 12.45
C LEU A 119 -1.47 1.52 13.10
N GLU A 120 -1.46 1.60 14.43
CA GLU A 120 -0.68 2.58 15.18
C GLU A 120 0.82 2.40 14.87
N VAL A 121 1.33 1.18 15.02
CA VAL A 121 2.72 0.85 14.69
C VAL A 121 3.03 1.15 13.22
N ILE A 122 2.14 0.89 12.27
CA ILE A 122 2.39 1.18 10.85
C ILE A 122 2.41 2.69 10.60
N THR A 123 1.46 3.44 11.16
CA THR A 123 1.30 4.88 10.94
C THR A 123 2.50 5.66 11.46
N GLU A 124 3.11 5.23 12.58
CA GLU A 124 4.28 5.90 13.15
C GLU A 124 5.49 5.94 12.19
N ALA A 125 5.50 5.15 11.11
CA ALA A 125 6.58 5.17 10.13
C ALA A 125 6.71 6.48 9.35
N VAL A 126 5.66 7.30 9.32
CA VAL A 126 5.56 8.53 8.54
C VAL A 126 5.01 9.67 9.37
N SER A 127 5.36 10.90 8.99
CA SER A 127 4.80 12.12 9.61
C SER A 127 3.65 12.74 8.80
N MET A 128 3.56 12.37 7.53
CA MET A 128 2.48 12.78 6.63
C MET A 128 1.14 12.15 7.07
N PRO A 129 0.02 12.89 7.03
CA PRO A 129 -1.30 12.34 7.35
C PRO A 129 -1.65 11.13 6.47
N VAL A 130 -2.25 10.10 7.06
CA VAL A 130 -2.70 8.89 6.35
C VAL A 130 -4.21 8.76 6.46
N ALA A 131 -4.92 9.01 5.37
CA ALA A 131 -6.37 8.83 5.28
C ALA A 131 -6.74 7.36 5.04
N ARG A 132 -7.72 6.87 5.80
CA ARG A 132 -8.23 5.49 5.74
C ARG A 132 -9.75 5.49 5.59
N PRO A 133 -10.27 5.74 4.37
CA PRO A 133 -11.71 5.88 4.14
C PRO A 133 -12.53 4.64 4.52
N LEU A 134 -11.89 3.47 4.52
CA LEU A 134 -12.52 2.17 4.77
C LEU A 134 -12.35 1.67 6.20
N LEU A 135 -11.79 2.48 7.11
CA LEU A 135 -11.33 2.04 8.43
C LEU A 135 -12.38 1.25 9.22
N ALA A 136 -13.64 1.67 9.14
CA ALA A 136 -14.77 1.07 9.86
C ALA A 136 -15.77 0.33 8.95
N MET A 137 -15.44 0.12 7.67
CA MET A 137 -16.34 -0.50 6.70
C MET A 137 -16.21 -2.03 6.74
N GLY A 138 -17.35 -2.71 6.58
CA GLY A 138 -17.37 -4.17 6.45
C GLY A 138 -17.01 -4.62 5.03
N LYS A 139 -16.48 -5.84 4.90
CA LYS A 139 -16.08 -6.42 3.61
C LYS A 139 -17.21 -6.42 2.57
N ASP A 140 -18.44 -6.75 2.98
CA ASP A 140 -19.60 -6.77 2.08
C ASP A 140 -19.97 -5.38 1.56
N GLU A 141 -19.77 -4.34 2.38
CA GLU A 141 -19.99 -2.95 1.99
C GLU A 141 -18.96 -2.51 0.94
N ILE A 142 -17.68 -2.83 1.18
CA ILE A 142 -16.59 -2.56 0.23
C ILE A 142 -16.86 -3.27 -1.10
N ILE A 143 -17.25 -4.56 -1.09
CA ILE A 143 -17.58 -5.33 -2.29
C ILE A 143 -18.77 -4.72 -3.04
N LYS A 144 -19.82 -4.28 -2.32
CA LYS A 144 -20.97 -3.60 -2.94
C LYS A 144 -20.55 -2.33 -3.67
N ILE A 145 -19.66 -1.54 -3.08
CA ILE A 145 -19.13 -0.32 -3.72
C ILE A 145 -18.26 -0.69 -4.91
N ALA A 146 -17.31 -1.63 -4.76
CA ALA A 146 -16.45 -2.10 -5.84
C ALA A 146 -17.26 -2.56 -7.07
N ARG A 147 -18.36 -3.28 -6.84
CA ARG A 147 -19.29 -3.67 -7.91
C ARG A 147 -19.99 -2.47 -8.54
N LYS A 148 -20.49 -1.54 -7.71
CA LYS A 148 -21.15 -0.31 -8.18
C LYS A 148 -20.22 0.56 -9.03
N ILE A 149 -18.94 0.62 -8.69
CA ILE A 149 -17.94 1.44 -9.41
C ILE A 149 -17.23 0.65 -10.52
N GLY A 150 -17.56 -0.63 -10.73
CA GLY A 150 -17.00 -1.47 -11.79
C GLY A 150 -15.55 -1.91 -11.58
N THR A 151 -14.99 -1.81 -10.37
CA THR A 151 -13.61 -2.25 -10.09
C THR A 151 -13.52 -3.71 -9.65
N LEU A 152 -14.63 -4.32 -9.23
CA LEU A 152 -14.65 -5.66 -8.63
C LEU A 152 -13.99 -6.71 -9.54
N GLU A 153 -14.40 -6.80 -10.81
CA GLU A 153 -13.91 -7.84 -11.74
C GLU A 153 -12.39 -7.72 -11.99
N THR A 154 -11.86 -6.50 -12.09
CA THR A 154 -10.41 -6.29 -12.26
C THR A 154 -9.63 -6.62 -10.99
N SER A 155 -10.26 -6.36 -9.83
CA SER A 155 -9.70 -6.65 -8.51
C SER A 155 -9.76 -8.14 -8.12
N GLU A 156 -10.52 -8.95 -8.85
CA GLU A 156 -10.62 -10.39 -8.63
C GLU A 156 -9.37 -11.14 -9.16
N GLY A 157 -9.02 -12.25 -8.49
CA GLY A 157 -7.87 -13.09 -8.81
C GLY A 157 -6.84 -13.18 -7.69
N LYS A 158 -5.71 -13.85 -7.96
CA LYS A 158 -4.66 -14.05 -6.95
C LYS A 158 -3.95 -12.73 -6.65
N GLU A 159 -4.05 -12.29 -5.40
CA GLU A 159 -3.09 -11.35 -4.81
C GLU A 159 -1.96 -12.15 -4.19
N PHE A 160 -0.74 -11.95 -4.67
CA PHE A 160 0.45 -12.63 -4.15
C PHE A 160 1.07 -11.91 -2.93
N CYS A 161 0.26 -11.14 -2.19
CA CYS A 161 0.73 -10.35 -1.05
C CYS A 161 1.41 -11.22 0.03
N ASP A 162 1.03 -12.50 0.12
CA ASP A 162 1.50 -13.42 1.16
C ASP A 162 2.66 -14.32 0.74
N PHE A 163 3.17 -14.23 -0.50
CA PHE A 163 4.19 -15.17 -1.00
C PHE A 163 5.46 -15.21 -0.14
N LEU A 164 5.86 -14.05 0.38
CA LEU A 164 7.01 -13.89 1.28
C LEU A 164 6.59 -13.70 2.75
N GLY A 165 5.31 -13.90 3.07
CA GLY A 165 4.76 -13.68 4.39
C GLY A 165 5.01 -14.85 5.35
N PRO A 166 5.03 -14.59 6.68
CA PRO A 166 5.11 -15.65 7.68
C PRO A 166 3.81 -16.46 7.73
N LYS A 167 3.92 -17.75 8.07
CA LYS A 167 2.75 -18.62 8.34
C LYS A 167 1.87 -18.10 9.48
N THR A 168 2.47 -17.44 10.47
CA THR A 168 1.77 -16.88 11.63
C THR A 168 2.15 -15.41 11.78
N PRO A 169 1.42 -14.48 11.13
CA PRO A 169 1.67 -13.05 11.23
C PRO A 169 1.39 -12.51 12.63
N ALA A 170 2.13 -11.50 13.06
CA ALA A 170 1.85 -10.83 14.32
C ALA A 170 0.57 -9.99 14.27
N THR A 171 -0.34 -10.22 15.22
CA THR A 171 -1.57 -9.43 15.42
C THR A 171 -1.37 -8.23 16.36
N GLY A 172 -0.20 -8.11 16.98
CA GLY A 172 0.15 -7.01 17.88
C GLY A 172 1.65 -6.79 17.96
N ALA A 173 2.21 -6.08 16.99
CA ALA A 173 3.62 -5.71 16.97
C ALA A 173 3.98 -4.79 18.15
N LYS A 174 5.22 -4.92 18.63
CA LYS A 174 5.79 -4.02 19.63
C LYS A 174 6.62 -2.97 18.91
N LEU A 175 6.25 -1.69 19.06
CA LEU A 175 6.88 -0.58 18.34
C LEU A 175 8.40 -0.56 18.51
N ASP A 176 8.90 -0.73 19.74
CA ASP A 176 10.34 -0.70 20.03
C ASP A 176 11.11 -1.80 19.29
N ILE A 177 10.53 -3.00 19.20
CA ILE A 177 11.15 -4.11 18.45
C ILE A 177 11.16 -3.79 16.96
N VAL A 178 10.05 -3.28 16.43
CA VAL A 178 9.95 -2.88 15.02
C VAL A 178 10.99 -1.79 14.71
N LYS A 179 11.07 -0.72 15.49
CA LYS A 179 12.05 0.35 15.31
C LYS A 179 13.49 -0.14 15.38
N ASN A 180 13.80 -1.06 16.30
CA ASN A 180 15.16 -1.59 16.41
C ASN A 180 15.55 -2.46 15.19
N GLU A 181 14.63 -3.32 14.74
CA GLU A 181 14.85 -4.15 13.54
C GLU A 181 14.93 -3.30 12.26
N GLU A 182 14.17 -2.21 12.18
CA GLU A 182 14.19 -1.29 11.02
C GLU A 182 15.53 -0.62 10.78
N LYS A 183 16.41 -0.51 11.79
CA LYS A 183 17.78 -0.01 11.59
C LYS A 183 18.55 -0.85 10.56
N LYS A 184 18.20 -2.13 10.40
CA LYS A 184 18.80 -3.04 9.40
C LYS A 184 18.27 -2.80 7.98
N LEU A 185 17.22 -1.99 7.85
CA LEU A 185 16.49 -1.68 6.62
C LEU A 185 16.66 -0.20 6.21
N GLU A 186 17.61 0.51 6.81
CA GLU A 186 17.90 1.91 6.54
C GLU A 186 18.31 2.14 5.08
N GLY A 187 17.88 3.26 4.49
CA GLY A 187 18.19 3.62 3.09
C GLY A 187 17.35 2.90 2.02
N ILE A 188 16.60 1.85 2.39
CA ILE A 188 15.79 1.10 1.43
C ILE A 188 14.64 1.96 0.90
N ALA A 189 13.99 2.76 1.74
CA ALA A 189 12.87 3.60 1.34
C ALA A 189 13.28 4.67 0.31
N GLU A 190 14.44 5.29 0.53
CA GLU A 190 15.08 6.27 -0.34
C GLU A 190 15.49 5.65 -1.67
N THR A 191 16.05 4.45 -1.63
CA THR A 191 16.40 3.68 -2.84
C THR A 191 15.16 3.37 -3.67
N LEU A 192 14.08 2.89 -3.04
CA LEU A 192 12.80 2.65 -3.73
C LEU A 192 12.22 3.95 -4.31
N ALA A 193 12.26 5.04 -3.54
CA ALA A 193 11.78 6.35 -3.97
C ALA A 193 12.66 6.99 -5.06
N GLY A 194 13.90 6.56 -5.24
CA GLY A 194 14.78 6.98 -6.34
C GLY A 194 14.61 6.15 -7.62
N ASN A 195 14.13 4.91 -7.47
CA ASN A 195 13.89 3.99 -8.59
C ASN A 195 12.44 3.99 -9.08
N MET A 196 11.60 4.88 -8.54
CA MET A 196 10.21 5.02 -8.92
C MET A 196 10.07 5.38 -10.40
N LYS A 197 9.01 4.92 -11.04
CA LYS A 197 8.63 5.37 -12.39
C LYS A 197 7.35 6.16 -12.32
N LYS A 198 7.35 7.38 -12.85
CA LYS A 198 6.15 8.20 -13.00
C LYS A 198 5.55 7.95 -14.38
N GLU A 199 4.27 7.58 -14.41
CA GLU A 199 3.54 7.27 -15.64
C GLU A 199 2.29 8.13 -15.71
N LEU A 200 2.06 8.75 -16.87
CA LEU A 200 0.80 9.42 -17.18
C LEU A 200 -0.15 8.39 -17.78
N ILE A 201 -1.32 8.27 -17.15
CA ILE A 201 -2.34 7.31 -17.53
C ILE A 201 -3.55 8.10 -18.04
N GLY A 202 -3.83 7.94 -19.32
CA GLY A 202 -4.99 8.50 -20.03
C GLY A 202 -6.09 7.48 -20.22
#